data_AF-A0AAD9ILW3-F1
#
_entry.id   AF-A0AAD9ILW3-F1
#
_cell.length_a   1.000
_cell.length_b   1.000
_cell.length_c   1.000
_cell.angle_alpha   90.00
_cell.angle_beta   90.00
_cell.angle_gamma   90.00
#
_symmetry.space_group_name_H-M   'P 1'
#
loop_
_entity.id
_entity.type
_entity.pdbx_description
1 polymer ?
#
loop_
_entity_poly.entity_id
_entity_poly.type
_entity_poly.pdbx_seq_one_letter_code
_entity_poly.pdbx_strand_id
1 'polypeptide(L)'
;MGGVGVSAVLQREERRAAAANEALSDAFRDLGQLMSKAEEMVSLAQYFKDRAAGPGPEGGDMDAETALDLYHLGLVTPVTKEAAGRKYHRQLAEQAKVYCLYNRARGLELISPDDLLSAVKHLSVVGASLEFQELASGLRVVRSLEASEERVANKIREYLSAPGSEGLGPGITARDAASLLGLALPLALHELEKTEARGLLCRDLTPANELVFYRNFFLEDV
;
A
#
# COMPACT_ATOMS: atom_id res chain seq x y z
N MET A 1 24.71 25.32 -58.20
CA MET A 1 23.83 24.23 -58.68
C MET A 1 23.57 23.28 -57.51
N GLY A 2 22.42 23.42 -56.84
CA GLY A 2 22.01 22.52 -55.76
C GLY A 2 21.31 21.30 -56.37
N GLY A 3 21.86 20.11 -56.16
CA GLY A 3 21.34 18.88 -56.74
C GLY A 3 19.93 18.58 -56.23
N VAL A 4 18.98 18.41 -57.14
CA VAL A 4 17.61 17.97 -56.86
C VAL A 4 17.53 16.50 -57.26
N GLY A 5 17.25 15.60 -56.31
CA GLY A 5 17.14 14.16 -56.56
C GLY A 5 17.27 13.29 -55.30
N VAL A 6 17.14 11.97 -55.44
CA VAL A 6 17.22 10.98 -54.34
C VAL A 6 18.51 11.11 -53.52
N SER A 7 19.62 11.47 -54.15
CA SER A 7 20.90 11.70 -53.48
C SER A 7 20.85 12.90 -52.51
N ALA A 8 20.06 13.94 -52.83
CA ALA A 8 19.85 15.07 -51.92
C ALA A 8 18.92 14.72 -50.75
N VAL A 9 17.97 13.81 -50.94
CA VAL A 9 17.11 13.28 -49.88
C VAL A 9 17.93 12.40 -48.92
N LEU A 10 18.78 11.52 -49.44
CA LEU A 10 19.71 10.72 -48.64
C LEU A 10 20.66 11.59 -47.80
N GLN A 11 21.28 12.61 -48.40
CA GLN A 11 22.12 13.56 -47.65
C GLN A 11 21.32 14.34 -46.59
N ARG A 12 20.04 14.63 -46.83
CA ARG A 12 19.19 15.30 -45.85
C ARG A 12 18.85 14.40 -44.67
N GLU A 13 18.56 13.12 -44.92
CA GLU A 13 18.33 12.13 -43.87
C GLU A 13 19.61 11.85 -43.06
N GLU A 14 20.77 11.69 -43.72
CA GLU A 14 22.05 11.51 -43.02
C GLU A 14 22.40 12.72 -42.15
N ARG A 15 22.20 13.95 -42.64
CA ARG A 15 22.39 15.16 -41.83
C ARG A 15 21.42 15.23 -40.66
N ARG A 16 20.18 14.79 -40.83
CA ARG A 16 19.17 14.78 -39.77
C ARG A 16 19.49 13.74 -38.71
N ALA A 17 19.95 12.56 -39.12
CA ALA A 17 20.45 11.52 -38.22
C ALA A 17 21.70 11.99 -37.47
N ALA A 18 22.65 12.65 -38.13
CA ALA A 18 23.84 13.21 -37.51
C ALA A 18 23.49 14.27 -36.46
N ALA A 19 22.62 15.24 -36.81
CA ALA A 19 22.17 16.28 -35.88
C ALA A 19 21.38 15.69 -34.69
N ALA A 20 20.56 14.66 -34.92
CA ALA A 20 19.86 13.97 -33.83
C ALA A 20 20.84 13.23 -32.90
N ASN A 21 21.88 12.62 -33.46
CA ASN A 21 22.88 11.90 -32.68
C ASN A 21 23.76 12.86 -31.85
N GLU A 22 24.08 14.03 -32.41
CA GLU A 22 24.78 15.11 -31.71
C GLU A 22 23.93 15.64 -30.54
N ALA A 23 22.64 15.96 -30.79
CA ALA A 23 21.72 16.39 -29.75
C ALA A 23 21.51 15.32 -28.65
N LEU A 24 21.49 14.04 -29.01
CA LEU A 24 21.44 12.94 -28.04
C LEU A 24 22.70 12.86 -27.20
N SER A 25 23.87 13.00 -27.82
CA SER A 25 25.16 13.01 -27.13
C SER A 25 25.26 14.16 -26.13
N ASP A 26 24.83 15.36 -26.51
CA ASP A 26 24.77 16.51 -25.61
C ASP A 26 23.79 16.28 -24.45
N ALA A 27 22.61 15.72 -24.72
CA ALA A 27 21.65 15.37 -23.67
C ALA A 27 22.21 14.34 -22.68
N PHE A 28 22.95 13.32 -23.15
CA PHE A 28 23.58 12.34 -22.27
C PHE A 28 24.72 12.95 -21.45
N ARG A 29 25.47 13.91 -22.01
CA ARG A 29 26.52 14.62 -21.29
C ARG A 29 25.93 15.44 -20.14
N ASP A 30 24.84 16.15 -20.39
CA ASP A 30 24.16 16.96 -19.37
C ASP A 30 23.50 16.07 -18.30
N LEU A 31 22.93 14.93 -18.70
CA LEU A 31 22.40 13.93 -17.76
C LEU A 31 23.54 13.35 -16.90
N GLY A 32 24.72 13.13 -17.47
CA GLY A 32 25.92 12.73 -16.72
C GLY A 32 26.36 13.78 -15.69
N GLN A 33 26.32 15.06 -16.03
CA GLN A 33 26.60 16.14 -15.07
C GLN A 33 25.56 16.21 -13.95
N LEU A 34 24.28 16.01 -14.27
CA LEU A 34 23.22 15.95 -13.28
C LEU A 34 23.42 14.76 -12.32
N MET A 35 23.78 13.59 -12.85
CA MET A 35 24.05 12.38 -12.06
C MET A 35 25.26 12.57 -11.14
N SER A 36 26.33 13.22 -11.60
CA SER A 36 27.49 13.55 -10.75
C SER A 36 27.11 14.48 -9.59
N LYS A 37 26.25 15.48 -9.82
CA LYS A 37 25.75 16.34 -8.74
C LYS A 37 24.81 15.61 -7.78
N ALA A 38 23.98 14.71 -8.31
CA ALA A 38 23.11 13.87 -7.49
C ALA A 38 23.92 12.90 -6.62
N GLU A 39 25.04 12.38 -7.10
CA GLU A 39 25.95 11.50 -6.35
C GLU A 39 26.55 12.23 -5.13
N GLU A 40 26.95 13.49 -5.28
CA GLU A 40 27.40 14.32 -4.16
C GLU A 40 26.29 14.47 -3.10
N MET A 41 25.06 14.75 -3.53
CA MET A 41 23.91 14.89 -2.63
C MET A 41 23.55 13.58 -1.92
N VAL A 42 23.64 12.45 -2.63
CA VAL A 42 23.39 11.11 -2.08
C VAL A 42 24.47 10.71 -1.07
N SER A 43 25.74 10.99 -1.38
CA SER A 43 26.85 10.72 -0.44
C SER A 43 26.74 11.53 0.84
N LEU A 44 26.32 12.80 0.74
CA LEU A 44 26.05 13.66 1.89
C LEU A 44 24.89 13.11 2.73
N ALA A 45 23.83 12.64 2.08
CA ALA A 45 22.69 12.09 2.79
C ALA A 45 22.98 10.71 3.43
N GLN A 46 23.81 9.87 2.80
CA GLN A 46 24.36 8.65 3.42
C GLN A 46 25.22 8.99 4.64
N TYR A 47 26.07 10.02 4.54
CA TYR A 47 26.87 10.52 5.66
C TYR A 47 25.99 10.97 6.84
N PHE A 48 24.89 11.69 6.59
CA PHE A 48 23.93 12.06 7.63
C PHE A 48 23.18 10.85 8.21
N LYS A 49 22.79 9.89 7.37
CA LYS A 49 22.13 8.64 7.80
C LYS A 49 23.03 7.83 8.73
N ASP A 50 24.30 7.64 8.37
CA ASP A 50 25.24 6.83 9.17
C ASP A 50 25.60 7.53 10.48
N ARG A 51 25.68 8.87 10.47
CA ARG A 51 25.87 9.67 11.69
C ARG A 51 24.65 9.65 12.60
N ALA A 52 23.45 9.54 12.04
CA ALA A 52 22.20 9.40 12.79
C ALA A 52 21.96 7.96 13.31
N ALA A 53 22.64 6.94 12.77
CA ALA A 53 22.49 5.53 13.16
C ALA A 53 23.58 4.99 14.11
N GLY A 54 24.59 5.80 14.47
CA GLY A 54 25.68 5.39 15.36
C GLY A 54 25.37 5.55 16.87
N PRO A 55 25.92 4.70 17.77
CA PRO A 55 25.72 4.83 19.20
C PRO A 55 26.70 5.88 19.79
N GLY A 56 26.22 7.08 20.07
CA GLY A 56 26.95 8.16 20.74
C GLY A 56 26.08 8.87 21.79
N PRO A 57 26.65 9.41 22.88
CA PRO A 57 25.95 9.62 24.15
C PRO A 57 25.17 10.94 24.28
N GLU A 58 24.74 11.54 23.16
CA GLU A 58 23.83 12.69 23.18
C GLU A 58 22.79 12.47 22.08
N GLY A 59 21.58 12.10 22.49
CA GLY A 59 20.43 11.93 21.61
C GLY A 59 20.06 13.25 20.96
N GLY A 60 20.45 13.42 19.71
CA GLY A 60 19.79 14.37 18.82
C GLY A 60 18.56 13.68 18.26
N ASP A 61 17.38 14.10 18.72
CA ASP A 61 16.12 13.80 18.04
C ASP A 61 16.27 14.21 16.56
N MET A 62 15.96 13.30 15.65
CA MET A 62 15.89 13.62 14.24
C MET A 62 14.75 14.62 14.05
N ASP A 63 15.06 15.84 13.61
CA ASP A 63 14.03 16.83 13.27
C ASP A 63 13.06 16.21 12.26
N ALA A 64 11.76 16.25 12.57
CA ALA A 64 10.72 15.59 11.77
C ALA A 64 10.71 16.06 10.31
N GLU A 65 11.14 17.30 10.06
CA GLU A 65 11.28 17.90 8.74
C GLU A 65 12.42 17.24 7.94
N THR A 66 13.57 17.01 8.57
CA THR A 66 14.72 16.32 7.94
C THR A 66 14.41 14.84 7.69
N ALA A 67 13.64 14.20 8.57
CA ALA A 67 13.15 12.84 8.38
C ALA A 67 12.21 12.75 7.16
N LEU A 68 11.34 13.75 6.99
CA LEU A 68 10.41 13.85 5.87
C LEU A 68 11.14 14.10 4.55
N ASP A 69 12.14 14.98 4.55
CA ASP A 69 12.95 15.28 3.37
C ASP A 69 13.76 14.05 2.92
N LEU A 70 14.33 13.30 3.86
CA LEU A 70 15.03 12.03 3.57
C LEU A 70 14.10 10.94 3.05
N TYR A 71 12.84 10.94 3.48
CA TYR A 71 11.79 10.08 2.96
C TYR A 71 11.36 10.48 1.55
N HIS A 72 11.18 11.77 1.28
CA HIS A 72 10.88 12.31 -0.06
C HIS A 72 12.01 12.10 -1.06
N LEU A 73 13.26 12.10 -0.59
CA LEU A 73 14.45 11.75 -1.38
C LEU A 73 14.61 10.23 -1.58
N GLY A 74 13.77 9.39 -0.93
CA GLY A 74 13.78 7.94 -1.08
C GLY A 74 14.97 7.23 -0.41
N LEU A 75 15.66 7.91 0.51
CA LEU A 75 16.91 7.44 1.14
C LEU A 75 16.66 6.65 2.43
N VAL A 76 15.49 6.84 3.05
CA VAL A 76 15.06 6.14 4.26
C VAL A 76 13.63 5.63 4.04
N THR A 77 13.49 4.32 3.90
CA THR A 77 12.20 3.63 4.06
C THR A 77 12.26 2.79 5.34
N PRO A 78 11.24 2.81 6.21
CA PRO A 78 11.24 2.08 7.49
C PRO A 78 11.27 0.55 7.32
N VAL A 79 11.21 0.05 6.09
CA VAL A 79 11.50 -1.32 5.71
C VAL A 79 12.46 -1.26 4.51
N THR A 80 13.69 -1.73 4.67
CA THR A 80 14.68 -1.68 3.59
C THR A 80 14.31 -2.67 2.49
N LYS A 81 14.40 -2.20 1.24
CA LYS A 81 14.27 -2.99 0.00
C LYS A 81 15.17 -4.24 -0.01
N GLU A 82 16.27 -4.19 0.76
CA GLU A 82 17.29 -5.21 0.91
C GLU A 82 16.85 -6.41 1.77
N ALA A 83 16.01 -6.20 2.79
CA ALA A 83 15.64 -7.27 3.73
C ALA A 83 14.52 -8.19 3.21
N ALA A 84 13.65 -7.70 2.33
CA ALA A 84 12.41 -8.42 1.95
C ALA A 84 12.20 -8.63 0.44
N GLY A 85 13.07 -8.08 -0.42
CA GLY A 85 13.19 -8.41 -1.85
C GLY A 85 11.88 -8.55 -2.63
N ARG A 86 11.80 -9.54 -3.52
CA ARG A 86 10.59 -9.81 -4.36
C ARG A 86 9.35 -10.20 -3.56
N LYS A 87 9.49 -10.70 -2.32
CA LYS A 87 8.35 -11.04 -1.46
C LYS A 87 7.64 -9.78 -0.95
N TYR A 88 8.41 -8.73 -0.63
CA TYR A 88 7.89 -7.42 -0.24
C TYR A 88 7.03 -6.80 -1.34
N HIS A 89 7.58 -6.68 -2.56
CA HIS A 89 6.83 -6.10 -3.68
C HIS A 89 5.61 -6.93 -4.07
N ARG A 90 5.65 -8.25 -3.89
CA ARG A 90 4.51 -9.14 -4.16
C ARG A 90 3.41 -9.01 -3.10
N GLN A 91 3.76 -8.98 -1.82
CA GLN A 91 2.81 -8.76 -0.72
C GLN A 91 2.22 -7.35 -0.77
N LEU A 92 3.03 -6.34 -1.08
CA LEU A 92 2.57 -4.96 -1.27
C LEU A 92 1.64 -4.85 -2.50
N ALA A 93 1.96 -5.53 -3.60
CA ALA A 93 1.09 -5.57 -4.78
C ALA A 93 -0.24 -6.31 -4.52
N GLU A 94 -0.24 -7.34 -3.67
CA GLU A 94 -1.46 -8.03 -3.21
C GLU A 94 -2.32 -7.14 -2.30
N GLN A 95 -1.71 -6.21 -1.57
CA GLN A 95 -2.38 -5.33 -0.59
C GLN A 95 -2.81 -3.97 -1.18
N ALA A 96 -2.08 -3.43 -2.16
CA ALA A 96 -2.36 -2.13 -2.78
C ALA A 96 -3.42 -2.20 -3.90
N LYS A 97 -4.53 -2.92 -3.66
CA LYS A 97 -5.54 -3.18 -4.69
C LYS A 97 -6.18 -1.89 -5.21
N VAL A 98 -6.52 -0.93 -4.34
CA VAL A 98 -7.23 0.29 -4.75
C VAL A 98 -6.37 1.16 -5.68
N TYR A 99 -5.11 1.40 -5.32
CA TYR A 99 -4.17 2.18 -6.12
C TYR A 99 -3.92 1.55 -7.50
N CYS A 100 -3.61 0.25 -7.52
CA CYS A 100 -3.36 -0.47 -8.76
C CYS A 100 -4.61 -0.56 -9.64
N LEU A 101 -5.79 -0.79 -9.06
CA LEU A 101 -7.06 -0.83 -9.80
C LEU A 101 -7.39 0.53 -10.42
N TYR A 102 -7.23 1.60 -9.66
CA TYR A 102 -7.52 2.95 -10.12
C TYR A 102 -6.58 3.37 -11.26
N ASN A 103 -5.27 3.18 -11.09
CA ASN A 103 -4.29 3.51 -12.14
C ASN A 103 -4.42 2.61 -13.38
N ARG A 104 -4.76 1.34 -13.19
CA ARG A 104 -5.07 0.45 -14.31
C ARG A 104 -6.29 0.93 -15.11
N ALA A 105 -7.30 1.49 -14.46
CA ALA A 105 -8.47 2.03 -15.13
C ALA A 105 -8.16 3.35 -15.88
N ARG A 106 -7.23 4.17 -15.37
CA ARG A 106 -6.81 5.43 -16.02
C ARG A 106 -5.89 5.26 -17.23
N GLY A 107 -5.15 4.15 -17.31
CA GLY A 107 -4.25 3.88 -18.43
C GLY A 107 -2.97 4.72 -18.37
N LEU A 108 -2.88 5.78 -19.18
CA LEU A 108 -1.66 6.58 -19.34
C LEU A 108 -1.57 7.76 -18.36
N GLU A 109 -2.69 8.24 -17.84
CA GLU A 109 -2.73 9.34 -16.88
C GLU A 109 -2.68 8.80 -15.45
N LEU A 110 -1.50 8.45 -14.96
CA LEU A 110 -1.34 7.88 -13.62
C LEU A 110 -1.54 8.95 -12.54
N ILE A 111 -2.07 8.53 -11.39
CA ILE A 111 -2.09 9.32 -10.15
C ILE A 111 -0.98 8.80 -9.21
N SER A 112 -0.38 9.70 -8.44
CA SER A 112 0.57 9.32 -7.39
C SER A 112 -0.17 8.65 -6.20
N PRO A 113 0.52 7.83 -5.39
CA PRO A 113 -0.09 7.22 -4.20
C PRO A 113 -0.60 8.27 -3.19
N ASP A 114 0.14 9.36 -3.01
CA ASP A 114 -0.20 10.41 -2.04
C ASP A 114 -1.41 11.24 -2.49
N ASP A 115 -1.52 11.52 -3.79
CA ASP A 115 -2.70 12.20 -4.35
C ASP A 115 -3.94 11.31 -4.22
N LEU A 116 -3.82 10.01 -4.51
CA LEU A 116 -4.93 9.09 -4.34
C LEU A 116 -5.36 9.00 -2.87
N LEU A 117 -4.41 8.91 -1.94
CA LEU A 117 -4.70 8.87 -0.51
C LEU A 117 -5.41 10.16 -0.05
N SER A 118 -4.94 11.31 -0.51
CA SER A 118 -5.55 12.61 -0.20
C SER A 118 -6.97 12.68 -0.74
N ALA A 119 -7.20 12.25 -1.99
CA ALA A 119 -8.53 12.20 -2.59
C ALA A 119 -9.48 11.25 -1.82
N VAL A 120 -8.98 10.07 -1.44
CA VAL A 120 -9.77 9.04 -0.73
C VAL A 120 -10.22 9.52 0.66
N LYS A 121 -9.42 10.35 1.36
CA LYS A 121 -9.83 10.97 2.64
C LYS A 121 -11.03 11.90 2.51
N HIS A 122 -11.29 12.43 1.32
CA HIS A 122 -12.42 13.33 1.05
C HIS A 122 -13.66 12.60 0.49
N LEU A 123 -13.64 11.26 0.34
CA LEU A 123 -14.79 10.50 -0.17
C LEU A 123 -16.07 10.70 0.66
N SER A 124 -15.93 10.85 1.98
CA SER A 124 -17.06 11.09 2.89
C SER A 124 -17.76 12.43 2.62
N VAL A 125 -17.02 13.44 2.16
CA VAL A 125 -17.55 14.78 1.84
C VAL A 125 -18.29 14.77 0.51
N VAL A 126 -17.81 13.98 -0.44
CA VAL A 126 -18.39 13.88 -1.79
C VAL A 126 -19.68 13.06 -1.80
N GLY A 127 -20.05 12.41 -0.68
CA GLY A 127 -21.24 11.57 -0.60
C GLY A 127 -21.14 10.30 -1.44
N ALA A 128 -19.90 9.84 -1.69
CA ALA A 128 -19.69 8.58 -2.38
C ALA A 128 -20.19 7.41 -1.51
N SER A 129 -20.62 6.31 -2.13
CA SER A 129 -20.96 5.05 -1.44
C SER A 129 -19.73 4.33 -0.86
N LEU A 130 -18.61 5.03 -0.72
CA LEU A 130 -17.32 4.50 -0.26
C LEU A 130 -16.81 5.34 0.91
N GLU A 131 -16.21 4.67 1.89
CA GLU A 131 -15.64 5.28 3.08
C GLU A 131 -14.18 4.85 3.26
N PHE A 132 -13.34 5.80 3.63
CA PHE A 132 -11.96 5.55 4.03
C PHE A 132 -11.88 5.31 5.54
N GLN A 133 -11.20 4.24 5.95
CA GLN A 133 -10.98 3.91 7.35
C GLN A 133 -9.52 3.45 7.58
N GLU A 134 -8.93 3.89 8.68
CA GLU A 134 -7.67 3.35 9.21
C GLU A 134 -7.99 2.33 10.33
N LEU A 135 -7.43 1.13 10.20
CA LEU A 135 -7.60 0.03 11.15
C LEU A 135 -6.58 0.16 12.30
N ALA A 136 -6.84 -0.49 13.44
CA ALA A 136 -5.91 -0.50 14.57
C ALA A 136 -4.53 -1.08 14.24
N SER A 137 -4.47 -1.94 13.21
CA SER A 137 -3.22 -2.48 12.65
C SER A 137 -2.40 -1.47 11.83
N GLY A 138 -2.90 -0.25 11.63
CA GLY A 138 -2.30 0.76 10.74
C GLY A 138 -2.63 0.56 9.25
N LEU A 139 -3.43 -0.47 8.91
CA LEU A 139 -3.89 -0.68 7.55
C LEU A 139 -4.96 0.34 7.17
N ARG A 140 -4.85 0.89 5.96
CA ARG A 140 -5.79 1.85 5.40
C ARG A 140 -6.65 1.18 4.37
N VAL A 141 -7.96 1.18 4.59
CA VAL A 141 -8.94 0.46 3.77
C VAL A 141 -10.00 1.41 3.22
N VAL A 142 -10.50 1.08 2.03
CA VAL A 142 -11.68 1.74 1.44
C VAL A 142 -12.79 0.70 1.41
N ARG A 143 -13.90 0.99 2.09
CA ARG A 143 -15.07 0.10 2.21
C ARG A 143 -16.30 0.72 1.56
N SER A 144 -17.23 -0.12 1.12
CA SER A 144 -18.55 0.35 0.70
C SER A 144 -19.44 0.62 1.90
N LEU A 145 -20.20 1.71 1.88
CA LEU A 145 -21.22 2.05 2.87
C LEU A 145 -22.42 1.07 2.83
N GLU A 146 -22.61 0.36 1.72
CA GLU A 146 -23.68 -0.63 1.57
C GLU A 146 -23.46 -1.89 2.43
N ALA A 147 -22.20 -2.14 2.81
CA ALA A 147 -21.81 -3.17 3.75
C ALA A 147 -21.93 -2.62 5.18
N SER A 148 -23.16 -2.47 5.67
CA SER A 148 -23.41 -2.12 7.07
C SER A 148 -22.74 -3.14 8.00
N GLU A 149 -22.14 -2.66 9.08
CA GLU A 149 -21.54 -3.50 10.13
C GLU A 149 -22.55 -4.51 10.68
N GLU A 150 -23.85 -4.17 10.67
CA GLU A 150 -24.92 -5.08 11.06
C GLU A 150 -25.10 -6.24 10.07
N ARG A 151 -24.95 -6.01 8.76
CA ARG A 151 -25.02 -7.09 7.77
C ARG A 151 -23.87 -8.07 7.93
N VAL A 152 -22.67 -7.56 8.22
CA VAL A 152 -21.49 -8.38 8.49
C VAL A 152 -21.71 -9.22 9.74
N ALA A 153 -22.13 -8.59 10.84
CA ALA A 153 -22.44 -9.28 12.08
C ALA A 153 -23.54 -10.34 11.92
N ASN A 154 -24.60 -10.04 11.15
CA ASN A 154 -25.68 -10.99 10.90
C ASN A 154 -25.22 -12.21 10.09
N LYS A 155 -24.37 -12.02 9.06
CA LYS A 155 -23.77 -13.16 8.33
C LYS A 155 -22.92 -14.05 9.22
N ILE A 156 -22.11 -13.43 10.10
CA ILE A 156 -21.30 -14.19 11.07
C ILE A 156 -22.22 -14.96 12.03
N ARG A 157 -23.27 -14.33 12.55
CA ARG A 157 -24.25 -14.99 13.44
C ARG A 157 -24.97 -16.14 12.75
N GLU A 158 -25.38 -15.98 11.49
CA GLU A 158 -26.02 -17.03 10.70
C GLU A 158 -25.09 -18.23 10.54
N TYR A 159 -23.81 -17.99 10.24
CA TYR A 159 -22.79 -19.03 10.17
C TYR A 159 -22.62 -19.78 11.50
N LEU A 160 -22.56 -19.04 12.62
CA LEU A 160 -22.44 -19.62 13.96
C LEU A 160 -23.73 -20.30 14.45
N SER A 161 -24.88 -20.06 13.80
CA SER A 161 -26.17 -20.67 14.15
C SER A 161 -26.48 -21.92 13.32
N ALA A 162 -25.54 -22.40 12.50
CA ALA A 162 -25.75 -23.56 11.65
C ALA A 162 -26.07 -24.82 12.47
N PRO A 163 -27.22 -25.49 12.23
CA PRO A 163 -27.65 -26.64 13.01
C PRO A 163 -26.77 -27.85 12.70
N GLY A 164 -26.13 -28.42 13.72
CA GLY A 164 -25.29 -29.62 13.57
C GLY A 164 -24.07 -29.71 14.48
N SER A 165 -23.80 -28.71 15.32
CA SER A 165 -22.74 -28.74 16.32
C SER A 165 -23.34 -28.86 17.72
N GLU A 166 -23.08 -29.97 18.39
CA GLU A 166 -23.37 -30.11 19.82
C GLU A 166 -22.39 -29.22 20.62
N GLY A 167 -22.88 -28.46 21.62
CA GLY A 167 -22.06 -27.57 22.45
C GLY A 167 -22.06 -26.10 22.01
N LEU A 168 -20.89 -25.47 21.91
CA LEU A 168 -20.69 -24.02 21.69
C LEU A 168 -21.03 -23.52 20.26
N GLY A 169 -21.50 -24.39 19.36
CA GLY A 169 -21.65 -24.08 17.94
C GLY A 169 -20.37 -24.31 17.13
N PRO A 170 -20.37 -24.07 15.80
CA PRO A 170 -19.14 -24.08 15.02
C PRO A 170 -18.33 -22.83 15.36
N GLY A 171 -17.00 -22.97 15.50
CA GLY A 171 -16.10 -21.83 15.60
C GLY A 171 -15.83 -21.21 14.22
N ILE A 172 -15.50 -19.93 14.18
CA ILE A 172 -15.09 -19.24 12.95
C ILE A 172 -13.66 -18.72 13.09
N THR A 173 -12.77 -19.09 12.15
CA THR A 173 -11.42 -18.53 12.05
C THR A 173 -11.43 -17.25 11.20
N ALA A 174 -10.35 -16.46 11.27
CA ALA A 174 -10.18 -15.32 10.38
C ALA A 174 -10.18 -15.73 8.89
N ARG A 175 -9.71 -16.94 8.56
CA ARG A 175 -9.73 -17.47 7.20
C ARG A 175 -11.15 -17.79 6.75
N ASP A 176 -11.93 -18.43 7.61
CA ASP A 176 -13.33 -18.78 7.31
C ASP A 176 -14.16 -17.51 7.15
N ALA A 177 -13.96 -16.51 8.02
CA ALA A 177 -14.59 -15.20 7.90
C ALA A 177 -14.22 -14.48 6.61
N ALA A 178 -12.95 -14.55 6.17
CA ALA A 178 -12.52 -13.98 4.90
C ALA A 178 -13.24 -14.63 3.71
N SER A 179 -13.37 -15.96 3.72
CA SER A 179 -14.11 -16.70 2.68
C SER A 179 -15.62 -16.43 2.72
N LEU A 180 -16.22 -16.36 3.91
CA LEU A 180 -17.65 -16.12 4.11
C LEU A 180 -18.06 -14.70 3.68
N LEU A 181 -17.26 -13.70 4.04
CA LEU A 181 -17.56 -12.29 3.79
C LEU A 181 -17.04 -11.81 2.43
N GLY A 182 -16.17 -12.57 1.77
CA GLY A 182 -15.48 -12.15 0.55
C GLY A 182 -14.50 -10.99 0.78
N LEU A 183 -13.92 -10.91 1.99
CA LEU A 183 -13.04 -9.83 2.42
C LEU A 183 -11.57 -10.30 2.42
N ALA A 184 -10.65 -9.33 2.41
CA ALA A 184 -9.25 -9.62 2.67
C ALA A 184 -9.07 -10.09 4.12
N LEU A 185 -8.14 -11.03 4.35
CA LEU A 185 -7.90 -11.63 5.66
C LEU A 185 -7.74 -10.60 6.81
N PRO A 186 -6.95 -9.51 6.68
CA PRO A 186 -6.82 -8.54 7.76
C PRO A 186 -8.13 -7.78 8.06
N LEU A 187 -8.95 -7.56 7.03
CA LEU A 187 -10.24 -6.90 7.21
C LEU A 187 -11.26 -7.86 7.84
N ALA A 188 -11.25 -9.14 7.47
CA ALA A 188 -12.09 -10.15 8.10
C ALA A 188 -11.76 -10.32 9.59
N LEU A 189 -10.48 -10.32 9.95
CA LEU A 189 -10.05 -10.33 11.35
C LEU A 189 -10.53 -9.07 12.10
N HIS A 190 -10.37 -7.90 11.50
CA HIS A 190 -10.85 -6.64 12.09
C HIS A 190 -12.37 -6.63 12.31
N GLU A 191 -13.15 -7.18 11.39
CA GLU A 191 -14.60 -7.31 11.56
C GLU A 191 -14.97 -8.29 12.69
N LEU A 192 -14.21 -9.38 12.86
CA LEU A 192 -14.37 -10.30 14.00
C LEU A 192 -14.05 -9.60 15.33
N GLU A 193 -12.93 -8.87 15.41
CA GLU A 193 -12.54 -8.10 16.60
C GLU A 193 -13.55 -6.99 16.94
N LYS A 194 -14.08 -6.29 15.94
CA LYS A 194 -15.18 -5.33 16.14
C LYS A 194 -16.43 -6.00 16.69
N THR A 195 -16.76 -7.19 16.19
CA THR A 195 -17.95 -7.95 16.63
C THR A 195 -17.76 -8.50 18.04
N GLU A 196 -16.53 -8.93 18.39
CA GLU A 196 -16.11 -9.27 19.76
C GLU A 196 -16.20 -8.06 20.70
N ALA A 197 -15.73 -6.88 20.29
CA ALA A 197 -15.78 -5.67 21.10
C ALA A 197 -17.22 -5.22 21.43
N ARG A 198 -18.20 -5.61 20.60
CA ARG A 198 -19.63 -5.42 20.87
C ARG A 198 -20.22 -6.48 21.82
N GLY A 199 -19.41 -7.44 22.25
CA GLY A 199 -19.81 -8.55 23.11
C GLY A 199 -20.56 -9.67 22.40
N LEU A 200 -20.61 -9.70 21.06
CA LEU A 200 -21.35 -10.72 20.31
C LEU A 200 -20.55 -12.02 20.12
N LEU A 201 -19.21 -11.92 20.13
CA LEU A 201 -18.29 -13.04 20.00
C LEU A 201 -17.38 -13.14 21.22
N CYS A 202 -16.89 -14.35 21.47
CA CYS A 202 -15.79 -14.61 22.38
C CYS A 202 -14.69 -15.34 21.61
N ARG A 203 -13.43 -15.05 21.93
CA ARG A 203 -12.27 -15.71 21.31
C ARG A 203 -11.70 -16.79 22.22
N ASP A 204 -11.22 -17.86 21.60
CA ASP A 204 -10.46 -18.91 22.27
C ASP A 204 -9.19 -19.25 21.46
N LEU A 205 -8.16 -19.67 22.17
CA LEU A 205 -6.93 -20.18 21.59
C LEU A 205 -6.98 -21.70 21.64
N THR A 206 -7.10 -22.30 20.47
CA THR A 206 -7.06 -23.77 20.37
C THR A 206 -5.70 -24.31 20.82
N PRO A 207 -5.59 -25.61 21.18
CA PRO A 207 -4.32 -26.24 21.51
C PRO A 207 -3.25 -26.16 20.41
N ALA A 208 -3.66 -25.90 19.16
CA ALA A 208 -2.79 -25.67 18.01
C ALA A 208 -2.33 -24.20 17.87
N ASN A 209 -2.63 -23.34 18.85
CA ASN A 209 -2.36 -21.89 18.85
C ASN A 209 -3.06 -21.12 17.71
N GLU A 210 -4.20 -21.63 17.26
CA GLU A 210 -5.07 -20.95 16.28
C GLU A 210 -6.17 -20.19 17.02
N LEU A 211 -6.35 -18.92 16.66
CA LEU A 211 -7.37 -18.03 17.20
C LEU A 211 -8.72 -18.32 16.53
N VAL A 212 -9.70 -18.73 17.34
CA VAL A 212 -11.05 -19.06 16.88
C VAL A 212 -12.06 -18.21 17.63
N PHE A 213 -13.06 -17.70 16.91
CA PHE A 213 -14.15 -16.93 17.48
C PHE A 213 -15.41 -17.80 17.58
N TYR A 214 -16.12 -17.67 18.69
CA TYR A 214 -17.36 -18.37 19.00
C TYR A 214 -18.46 -17.37 19.35
N ARG A 215 -19.71 -17.82 19.33
CA ARG A 215 -20.83 -17.02 19.82
C ARG A 215 -20.64 -16.76 21.32
N ASN A 216 -20.83 -15.51 21.73
CA ASN A 216 -20.75 -15.17 23.15
C ASN A 216 -22.03 -15.52 23.89
N PHE A 217 -22.02 -16.62 24.63
CA PHE A 217 -23.13 -17.01 25.50
C PHE A 217 -23.12 -16.29 26.86
N PHE A 218 -21.99 -15.71 27.27
CA PHE A 218 -21.84 -15.11 28.61
C PHE A 218 -22.62 -13.81 28.79
N LEU A 219 -23.01 -13.16 27.69
CA LEU A 219 -23.75 -11.89 27.70
C LEU A 219 -25.21 -12.04 27.23
N GLU A 220 -25.66 -13.24 26.86
CA GLU A 220 -27.04 -13.47 26.41
C GLU A 220 -28.01 -13.76 27.59
N ASP A 221 -27.52 -14.05 28.79
CA ASP A 221 -28.32 -14.44 29.99
C ASP A 221 -28.33 -13.38 31.14
N VAL A 222 -28.46 -12.09 30.82
CA VAL A 222 -28.74 -11.03 31.82
C VAL A 222 -30.10 -10.38 31.57
#